data_AF-A0AAU9KMT6-F1
#
_entry.id   AF-A0AAU9KMT6-F1
#
_cell.length_a   1.000
_cell.length_b   1.000
_cell.length_c   1.000
_cell.angle_alpha   90.00
_cell.angle_beta   90.00
_cell.angle_gamma   90.00
#
_symmetry.space_group_name_H-M   'P 1'
#
loop_
_entity.id
_entity.type
_entity.pdbx_description
1 polymer ?
#
loop_
_entity_poly.entity_id
_entity_poly.type
_entity_poly.pdbx_seq_one_letter_code
_entity_poly.pdbx_strand_id
1 'polypeptide(L)'
;MSTISICTDDGLCDAFENSISNLSGVAAKGKNKQPAVKGEHFKYHQLHYHHPVSDQRSPVHEAVNGPARSSSFLVHEASAYSYPCRSLIATLRDENISTVVFQQRFTRLVHLLIEEALTCLPHEDVKITNRFGDTCHIAKPRNERDICGVSMENKGMVLLSVFSTISPLSSTGVVSVAVKGADNNSINNVCSPDIHAQLPLVSSRQVVLLLDYQCTTGNEACAVLHYLVHERNISAKRIYFVTVISSFEGLRNVFWHFPGGS
;
A
#
# COMPACT_ATOMS: atom_id res chain seq x y z
N MET A 1 -5.40 -6.38 -10.93
CA MET A 1 -5.04 -5.77 -9.64
C MET A 1 -3.52 -5.75 -9.55
N SER A 2 -2.96 -4.66 -9.05
CA SER A 2 -1.53 -4.56 -8.71
C SER A 2 -1.37 -4.70 -7.20
N THR A 3 -0.34 -5.39 -6.74
CA THR A 3 -0.02 -5.47 -5.30
C THR A 3 1.28 -4.77 -5.01
N ILE A 4 1.25 -3.95 -3.97
CA ILE A 4 2.41 -3.25 -3.41
C ILE A 4 2.58 -3.76 -1.99
N SER A 5 3.72 -4.37 -1.72
CA SER A 5 4.07 -4.90 -0.40
C SER A 5 5.41 -4.32 0.05
N ILE A 6 5.60 -4.10 1.35
CA ILE A 6 6.94 -3.77 1.82
C ILE A 6 7.80 -5.02 1.86
N CYS A 7 7.27 -6.16 2.33
CA CYS A 7 8.03 -7.38 2.54
C CYS A 7 7.19 -8.62 2.28
N THR A 8 7.79 -9.58 1.57
CA THR A 8 7.29 -10.95 1.47
C THR A 8 8.13 -11.89 2.33
N ASP A 9 7.64 -12.25 3.52
CA ASP A 9 8.35 -13.12 4.46
C ASP A 9 7.34 -13.83 5.38
N ASP A 10 7.18 -15.14 5.17
CA ASP A 10 6.21 -15.97 5.89
C ASP A 10 6.49 -16.01 7.41
N GLY A 11 7.76 -15.95 7.82
CA GLY A 11 8.15 -15.93 9.24
C GLY A 11 7.93 -14.57 9.91
N LEU A 12 7.79 -13.50 9.14
CA LEU A 12 7.57 -12.15 9.65
C LEU A 12 6.10 -11.88 9.98
N CYS A 13 5.16 -12.48 9.26
CA CYS A 13 3.73 -12.32 9.49
C CYS A 13 3.35 -12.63 10.95
N ASP A 14 3.80 -13.78 11.47
CA ASP A 14 3.42 -14.27 12.80
C ASP A 14 4.02 -13.44 13.95
N ALA A 15 5.25 -12.95 13.78
CA ALA A 15 5.90 -12.09 14.77
C ALA A 15 5.23 -10.70 14.86
N PHE A 16 4.74 -10.18 13.73
CA PHE A 16 4.18 -8.83 13.63
C PHE A 16 2.80 -8.70 14.28
N GLU A 17 1.97 -9.74 14.16
CA GLU A 17 0.62 -9.79 14.73
C GLU A 17 0.64 -9.64 16.26
N ASN A 18 1.64 -10.25 16.93
CA ASN A 18 1.85 -10.13 18.37
C ASN A 18 2.26 -8.72 18.80
N SER A 19 3.06 -8.02 18.00
CA SER A 19 3.50 -6.64 18.30
C SER A 19 2.38 -5.62 18.09
N ILE A 20 1.52 -5.79 17.07
CA ILE A 20 0.44 -4.84 16.77
C ILE A 20 -0.79 -5.00 17.67
N SER A 21 -1.09 -6.21 18.14
CA SER A 21 -2.19 -6.46 19.08
C SER A 21 -2.05 -5.65 20.39
N ASN A 22 -0.81 -5.29 20.77
CA ASN A 22 -0.53 -4.42 21.90
C ASN A 22 -0.79 -2.92 21.62
N LEU A 23 -0.97 -2.51 20.36
CA LEU A 23 -1.18 -1.13 19.94
C LEU A 23 -2.65 -0.71 19.95
N SER A 24 -3.56 -1.61 19.56
CA SER A 24 -5.01 -1.35 19.52
C SER A 24 -5.59 -1.09 20.92
N GLY A 25 -4.97 -1.61 21.98
CA GLY A 25 -5.34 -1.34 23.38
C GLY A 25 -4.99 0.06 23.91
N VAL A 26 -4.09 0.79 23.25
CA VAL A 26 -3.60 2.12 23.73
C VAL A 26 -4.37 3.28 23.10
N ALA A 27 -5.01 3.08 21.94
CA ALA A 27 -5.74 4.13 21.21
C ALA A 27 -7.00 4.68 21.95
N ALA A 28 -7.43 4.03 23.04
CA ALA A 28 -8.62 4.44 23.80
C ALA A 28 -8.37 5.51 24.89
N LYS A 29 -7.13 6.00 25.10
CA LYS A 29 -6.83 7.02 26.13
C LYS A 29 -5.73 7.97 25.69
N GLY A 30 -6.11 9.20 25.30
CA GLY A 30 -5.17 10.30 25.17
C GLY A 30 -5.68 11.51 24.40
N LYS A 31 -6.48 12.37 25.06
CA LYS A 31 -6.77 13.74 24.60
C LYS A 31 -5.72 14.73 25.12
N ASN A 32 -5.29 15.62 24.21
CA ASN A 32 -4.68 16.94 24.40
C ASN A 32 -3.40 17.09 25.23
N LYS A 33 -2.34 17.57 24.55
CA LYS A 33 -1.73 18.92 24.76
C LYS A 33 -0.60 19.16 23.74
N GLN A 34 -0.75 20.20 22.91
CA GLN A 34 0.33 20.76 22.10
C GLN A 34 1.23 21.65 22.97
N PRO A 35 2.54 21.74 22.66
CA PRO A 35 3.30 22.97 22.86
C PRO A 35 3.86 23.52 21.54
N ALA A 36 3.94 24.84 21.50
CA ALA A 36 4.41 25.68 20.41
C ALA A 36 5.91 25.50 20.11
N VAL A 37 6.27 25.56 18.81
CA VAL A 37 7.66 25.53 18.33
C VAL A 37 8.07 26.94 17.90
N LYS A 38 9.18 27.44 18.48
CA LYS A 38 9.90 28.65 18.03
C LYS A 38 10.83 28.26 16.88
N GLY A 39 10.88 29.12 15.86
CA GLY A 39 11.69 28.91 14.65
C GLY A 39 13.17 29.21 14.86
N GLU A 40 14.01 28.44 14.18
CA GLU A 40 15.40 28.80 13.90
C GLU A 40 15.75 28.52 12.43
N HIS A 41 16.45 29.48 11.86
CA HIS A 41 16.96 29.53 10.49
C HIS A 41 18.05 28.49 10.26
N PHE A 42 17.94 27.70 9.18
CA PHE A 42 19.07 26.93 8.64
C PHE A 42 19.43 27.38 7.22
N LYS A 43 20.73 27.65 7.02
CA LYS A 43 21.35 28.14 5.79
C LYS A 43 21.52 26.99 4.78
N TYR A 44 21.13 27.24 3.53
CA TYR A 44 21.38 26.34 2.41
C TYR A 44 22.88 26.31 2.04
N HIS A 45 23.43 25.11 1.85
CA HIS A 45 24.70 24.90 1.14
C HIS A 45 24.38 24.18 -0.19
N GLN A 46 24.66 24.86 -1.30
CA GLN A 46 24.62 24.32 -2.66
C GLN A 46 25.82 23.39 -2.87
N LEU A 47 25.56 22.15 -3.26
CA LEU A 47 26.58 21.24 -3.82
C LEU A 47 26.27 21.04 -5.31
N HIS A 48 27.20 21.47 -6.16
CA HIS A 48 27.22 21.24 -7.60
C HIS A 48 27.53 19.77 -7.89
N TYR A 49 26.74 19.12 -8.74
CA TYR A 49 27.08 17.82 -9.33
C TYR A 49 27.24 17.96 -10.84
N HIS A 50 28.43 17.63 -11.32
CA HIS A 50 28.79 17.49 -12.73
C HIS A 50 28.22 16.18 -13.30
N HIS A 51 27.60 16.26 -14.49
CA HIS A 51 27.29 15.13 -15.36
C HIS A 51 28.54 14.67 -16.14
N PRO A 52 28.65 13.36 -16.38
CA PRO A 52 29.21 12.85 -17.64
C PRO A 52 28.16 12.12 -18.49
N VAL A 53 28.28 12.37 -19.79
CA VAL A 53 27.52 11.83 -20.93
C VAL A 53 28.05 10.45 -21.35
N SER A 54 27.27 9.74 -22.18
CA SER A 54 27.51 8.54 -23.03
C SER A 54 26.95 7.22 -22.47
N ASP A 55 26.35 6.30 -23.23
CA ASP A 55 26.37 6.07 -24.69
C ASP A 55 25.14 5.25 -25.14
N GLN A 56 24.73 5.39 -26.41
CA GLN A 56 23.65 4.64 -27.05
C GLN A 56 24.11 3.23 -27.47
N ARG A 57 23.32 2.18 -27.16
CA ARG A 57 23.29 0.94 -27.96
C ARG A 57 22.00 0.13 -27.71
N SER A 58 21.16 0.07 -28.73
CA SER A 58 19.98 -0.81 -28.80
C SER A 58 20.38 -2.25 -29.17
N PRO A 59 19.65 -3.29 -28.71
CA PRO A 59 19.63 -4.57 -29.40
C PRO A 59 18.24 -4.93 -29.95
N VAL A 60 18.22 -5.03 -31.28
CA VAL A 60 17.60 -6.02 -32.18
C VAL A 60 16.52 -6.95 -31.59
N HIS A 61 15.37 -6.96 -32.28
CA HIS A 61 14.29 -7.94 -32.20
C HIS A 61 14.72 -9.35 -32.66
N GLU A 62 14.54 -10.36 -31.82
CA GLU A 62 14.34 -11.75 -32.24
C GLU A 62 13.08 -12.31 -31.58
N ALA A 63 12.10 -12.65 -32.41
CA ALA A 63 10.85 -13.26 -32.00
C ALA A 63 11.03 -14.78 -31.92
N VAL A 64 11.00 -15.33 -30.71
CA VAL A 64 10.85 -16.77 -30.48
C VAL A 64 9.49 -17.00 -29.83
N ASN A 65 8.61 -17.68 -30.57
CA ASN A 65 7.34 -18.20 -30.08
C ASN A 65 7.62 -19.33 -29.06
N GLY A 66 7.37 -19.05 -27.78
CA GLY A 66 7.42 -20.00 -26.66
C GLY A 66 6.07 -20.07 -25.92
N PRO A 67 5.86 -21.08 -25.06
CA PRO A 67 4.53 -21.52 -24.61
C PRO A 67 3.83 -20.48 -23.74
N ALA A 68 2.49 -20.56 -23.69
CA ALA A 68 1.57 -19.68 -22.97
C ALA A 68 2.23 -18.98 -21.77
N ARG A 69 2.37 -17.65 -21.87
CA ARG A 69 2.95 -16.80 -20.82
C ARG A 69 2.27 -17.14 -19.50
N SER A 70 3.01 -17.80 -18.60
CA SER A 70 2.75 -17.75 -17.18
C SER A 70 2.64 -16.26 -16.83
N SER A 71 1.43 -15.78 -16.54
CA SER A 71 1.27 -14.41 -16.07
C SER A 71 1.95 -14.35 -14.70
N SER A 72 3.21 -13.91 -14.69
CA SER A 72 3.96 -13.68 -13.46
C SER A 72 3.15 -12.74 -12.58
N PHE A 73 2.84 -13.15 -11.35
CA PHE A 73 2.21 -12.28 -10.37
C PHE A 73 3.18 -11.13 -10.07
N LEU A 74 2.80 -9.91 -10.46
CA LEU A 74 3.66 -8.74 -10.33
C LEU A 74 3.41 -8.07 -8.99
N VAL A 75 4.34 -8.28 -8.05
CA VAL A 75 4.34 -7.67 -6.73
C VAL A 75 5.44 -6.62 -6.70
N HIS A 76 5.08 -5.39 -6.37
CA HIS A 76 6.05 -4.34 -6.12
C HIS A 76 6.52 -4.44 -4.66
N GLU A 77 7.71 -5.00 -4.45
CA GLU A 77 8.31 -5.11 -3.12
C GLU A 77 9.19 -3.89 -2.81
N ALA A 78 8.70 -2.98 -1.96
CA ALA A 78 9.40 -1.73 -1.67
C ALA A 78 10.76 -1.98 -0.98
N SER A 79 10.87 -2.99 -0.11
CA SER A 79 12.13 -3.29 0.59
C SER A 79 13.21 -3.88 -0.30
N ALA A 80 12.86 -4.47 -1.45
CA ALA A 80 13.86 -4.97 -2.40
C ALA A 80 14.78 -3.84 -2.91
N TYR A 81 14.23 -2.61 -3.01
CA TYR A 81 14.95 -1.48 -3.59
C TYR A 81 15.17 -0.31 -2.62
N SER A 82 14.46 -0.25 -1.48
CA SER A 82 14.58 0.83 -0.49
C SER A 82 15.36 0.40 0.76
N TYR A 83 16.59 0.92 0.90
CA TYR A 83 17.40 0.74 2.12
C TYR A 83 16.69 1.25 3.40
N PRO A 84 16.03 2.43 3.40
CA PRO A 84 15.22 2.86 4.55
C PRO A 84 14.15 1.84 4.96
N CYS A 85 13.43 1.26 4.00
CA CYS A 85 12.41 0.24 4.30
C CYS A 85 13.06 -1.00 4.96
N ARG A 86 14.15 -1.53 4.39
CA ARG A 86 14.86 -2.68 4.97
C ARG A 86 15.34 -2.42 6.40
N SER A 87 15.93 -1.25 6.65
CA SER A 87 16.42 -0.89 7.98
C SER A 87 15.29 -0.80 9.02
N LEU A 88 14.14 -0.23 8.63
CA LEU A 88 12.97 -0.15 9.51
C LEU A 88 12.38 -1.51 9.81
N ILE A 89 12.27 -2.38 8.80
CA ILE A 89 11.80 -3.77 8.97
C ILE A 89 12.73 -4.53 9.93
N ALA A 90 14.04 -4.44 9.72
CA ALA A 90 15.02 -5.09 10.60
C ALA A 90 14.88 -4.59 12.05
N THR A 91 14.61 -3.30 12.25
CA THR A 91 14.37 -2.72 13.59
C THR A 91 13.07 -3.24 14.20
N LEU A 92 11.99 -3.34 13.41
CA LEU A 92 10.69 -3.83 13.88
C LEU A 92 10.70 -5.33 14.20
N ARG A 93 11.70 -6.08 13.72
CA ARG A 93 11.95 -7.50 14.04
C ARG A 93 12.66 -7.70 15.38
N ASP A 94 13.22 -6.65 15.99
CA ASP A 94 13.87 -6.76 17.29
C ASP A 94 12.83 -7.04 18.38
N GLU A 95 12.90 -8.23 18.99
CA GLU A 95 12.01 -8.64 20.08
C GLU A 95 12.10 -7.74 21.32
N ASN A 96 13.22 -7.01 21.47
CA ASN A 96 13.47 -6.11 22.60
C ASN A 96 13.01 -4.67 22.32
N ILE A 97 12.40 -4.40 21.16
CA ILE A 97 11.92 -3.07 20.81
C ILE A 97 10.83 -2.60 21.77
N SER A 98 10.97 -1.38 22.32
CA SER A 98 9.90 -0.80 23.12
C SER A 98 8.70 -0.42 22.25
N THR A 99 7.49 -0.49 22.82
CA THR A 99 6.24 -0.15 22.10
C THR A 99 6.27 1.25 21.48
N VAL A 100 6.84 2.23 22.17
CA VAL A 100 6.94 3.62 21.66
C VAL A 100 7.85 3.68 20.44
N VAL A 101 9.00 3.01 20.49
CA VAL A 101 9.93 2.96 19.34
C VAL A 101 9.29 2.17 18.19
N PHE A 102 8.61 1.05 18.47
CA PHE A 102 7.88 0.29 17.46
C PHE A 102 6.86 1.17 16.73
N GLN A 103 6.00 1.90 17.45
CA GLN A 103 5.02 2.82 16.86
C GLN A 103 5.66 3.88 15.96
N GLN A 104 6.76 4.47 16.42
CA GLN A 104 7.49 5.49 15.66
C GLN A 104 8.10 4.91 14.38
N ARG A 105 8.73 3.73 14.46
CA ARG A 105 9.35 3.05 13.31
C ARG A 105 8.29 2.55 12.33
N PHE A 106 7.20 1.99 12.84
CA PHE A 106 6.09 1.50 12.02
C PHE A 106 5.39 2.65 11.29
N THR A 107 5.07 3.74 11.97
CA THR A 107 4.50 4.94 11.33
C THR A 107 5.42 5.48 10.23
N ARG A 108 6.73 5.50 10.46
CA ARG A 108 7.70 5.92 9.44
C ARG A 108 7.72 4.96 8.24
N LEU A 109 7.62 3.66 8.50
CA LEU A 109 7.58 2.64 7.46
C LEU A 109 6.31 2.75 6.61
N VAL A 110 5.17 2.98 7.25
CA VAL A 110 3.88 3.22 6.58
C VAL A 110 3.91 4.47 5.71
N HIS A 111 4.52 5.58 6.17
CA HIS A 111 4.70 6.77 5.31
C HIS A 111 5.45 6.44 4.02
N LEU A 112 6.56 5.69 4.13
CA LEU A 112 7.34 5.30 2.95
C LEU A 112 6.53 4.38 2.01
N LEU A 113 5.77 3.43 2.56
CA LEU A 113 4.91 2.56 1.76
C LEU A 113 3.82 3.32 1.02
N ILE A 114 3.16 4.28 1.67
CA ILE A 114 2.09 5.04 1.02
C ILE A 114 2.66 5.92 -0.10
N GLU A 115 3.78 6.61 0.13
CA GLU A 115 4.46 7.37 -0.92
C GLU A 115 4.84 6.47 -2.11
N GLU A 116 5.42 5.30 -1.83
CA GLU A 116 5.77 4.31 -2.85
C GLU A 116 4.52 3.77 -3.59
N ALA A 117 3.41 3.58 -2.89
CA ALA A 117 2.17 3.14 -3.52
C ALA A 117 1.61 4.20 -4.47
N LEU A 118 1.73 5.49 -4.12
CA LEU A 118 1.33 6.60 -4.97
C LEU A 118 2.21 6.71 -6.23
N THR A 119 3.50 6.38 -6.14
CA THR A 119 4.40 6.35 -7.31
C THR A 119 4.12 5.19 -8.26
N CYS A 120 3.42 4.14 -7.80
CA CYS A 120 2.99 3.02 -8.64
C CYS A 120 1.70 3.31 -9.44
N LEU A 121 1.02 4.43 -9.17
CA LEU A 121 -0.19 4.81 -9.91
C LEU A 121 0.16 5.29 -11.33
N PRO A 122 -0.78 5.25 -12.29
CA PRO A 122 -0.52 5.75 -13.64
C PRO A 122 -0.22 7.25 -13.62
N HIS A 123 0.89 7.63 -14.27
CA HIS A 123 1.33 9.03 -14.41
C HIS A 123 1.04 9.56 -15.80
N GLU A 124 0.91 10.89 -15.90
CA GLU A 124 0.84 11.59 -17.18
C GLU A 124 2.21 12.23 -17.46
N ASP A 125 2.81 11.94 -18.62
CA ASP A 125 4.04 12.64 -19.04
C ASP A 125 3.72 14.06 -19.47
N VAL A 126 4.23 15.03 -18.72
CA VAL A 126 3.96 16.46 -18.93
C VAL A 126 5.26 17.21 -19.13
N LYS A 127 5.24 18.11 -20.12
CA LYS A 127 6.31 19.07 -20.38
C LYS A 127 6.04 20.34 -19.57
N ILE A 128 6.91 20.65 -18.60
CA ILE A 128 6.82 21.87 -17.79
C ILE A 128 7.98 22.79 -18.12
N THR A 129 7.66 24.03 -18.47
CA THR A 129 8.64 25.12 -18.59
C THR A 129 8.76 25.80 -17.23
N ASN A 130 9.98 25.85 -16.69
CA ASN A 130 10.26 26.57 -15.45
C ASN A 130 10.20 28.09 -15.70
N ARG A 131 10.28 28.88 -14.63
CA ARG A 131 10.27 30.36 -14.72
C ARG A 131 11.45 30.97 -15.47
N PHE A 132 12.48 30.18 -15.76
CA PHE A 132 13.70 30.59 -16.47
C PHE A 132 13.67 30.22 -17.96
N GLY A 133 12.61 29.55 -18.42
CA GLY A 133 12.46 29.11 -19.81
C GLY A 133 13.00 27.70 -20.08
N ASP A 134 13.64 27.04 -19.10
CA ASP A 134 14.09 25.66 -19.27
C ASP A 134 12.89 24.73 -19.24
N THR A 135 12.91 23.74 -20.12
CA THR A 135 11.84 22.77 -20.18
C THR A 135 12.28 21.43 -19.61
N CYS A 136 11.49 20.90 -18.67
CA CYS A 136 11.67 19.59 -18.07
C CYS A 136 10.48 18.68 -18.44
N HIS A 137 10.78 17.41 -18.70
CA HIS A 137 9.77 16.36 -18.81
C HIS A 137 9.58 15.72 -17.45
N ILE A 138 8.36 15.75 -16.93
CA ILE A 138 8.03 15.16 -15.63
C ILE A 138 6.90 14.14 -15.79
N ALA A 139 6.98 13.07 -15.00
CA ALA A 139 5.83 12.23 -14.72
C ALA A 139 4.96 12.96 -13.70
N LYS A 140 3.84 13.52 -14.17
CA LYS A 140 2.91 14.23 -13.30
C LYS A 140 2.13 13.20 -12.48
N PRO A 141 2.17 13.29 -11.14
CA PRO A 141 1.41 12.40 -10.29
C PRO A 141 -0.08 12.62 -10.51
N ARG A 142 -0.84 11.56 -10.26
CA ARG A 142 -2.29 11.58 -10.36
C ARG A 142 -2.88 12.61 -9.40
N ASN A 143 -3.99 13.23 -9.80
CA ASN A 143 -4.72 14.16 -8.93
C ASN A 143 -5.25 13.40 -7.70
N GLU A 144 -5.04 13.92 -6.50
CA GLU A 144 -5.53 13.31 -5.25
C GLU A 144 -7.03 13.02 -5.28
N ARG A 145 -7.84 13.89 -5.93
CA ARG A 145 -9.29 13.68 -6.05
C ARG A 145 -9.65 12.43 -6.88
N ASP A 146 -8.73 11.97 -7.71
CA ASP A 146 -8.86 10.75 -8.50
C ASP A 146 -8.32 9.51 -7.76
N ILE A 147 -8.06 9.62 -6.45
CA ILE A 147 -7.59 8.52 -5.60
C ILE A 147 -8.60 8.32 -4.46
N CYS A 148 -8.90 7.06 -4.15
CA CYS A 148 -9.73 6.67 -3.02
C CYS A 148 -8.95 5.69 -2.13
N GLY A 149 -8.74 6.05 -0.86
CA GLY A 149 -8.12 5.17 0.13
C GLY A 149 -9.18 4.35 0.86
N VAL A 150 -9.08 3.03 0.84
CA VAL A 150 -10.03 2.12 1.51
C VAL A 150 -9.29 1.26 2.52
N SER A 151 -9.62 1.43 3.80
CA SER A 151 -9.07 0.61 4.89
C SER A 151 -9.85 -0.70 5.02
N MET A 152 -9.14 -1.82 5.17
CA MET A 152 -9.70 -3.03 5.77
C MET A 152 -9.69 -2.83 7.30
N GLU A 153 -10.84 -2.79 7.97
CA GLU A 153 -11.00 -2.39 9.38
C GLU A 153 -10.00 -3.10 10.33
N ASN A 154 -9.64 -2.43 11.42
CA ASN A 154 -8.60 -2.78 12.39
C ASN A 154 -7.18 -2.75 11.81
N LYS A 155 -6.93 -3.41 10.68
CA LYS A 155 -5.59 -3.58 10.11
C LYS A 155 -5.18 -2.49 9.11
N GLY A 156 -6.13 -1.86 8.45
CA GLY A 156 -5.90 -0.80 7.47
C GLY A 156 -5.91 0.62 8.03
N MET A 157 -6.41 0.82 9.27
CA MET A 157 -6.71 2.17 9.78
C MET A 157 -5.46 3.02 9.99
N VAL A 158 -4.35 2.40 10.39
CA VAL A 158 -3.06 3.11 10.54
C VAL A 158 -2.55 3.59 9.18
N LEU A 159 -2.67 2.75 8.14
CA LEU A 159 -2.31 3.10 6.77
C LEU A 159 -3.22 4.20 6.24
N LEU A 160 -4.53 4.13 6.51
CA LEU A 160 -5.50 5.13 6.08
C LEU A 160 -5.25 6.51 6.73
N SER A 161 -4.87 6.53 8.01
CA SER A 161 -4.52 7.77 8.72
C SER A 161 -3.30 8.44 8.09
N VAL A 162 -2.28 7.66 7.73
CA VAL A 162 -1.08 8.17 7.06
C VAL A 162 -1.42 8.63 5.64
N PHE A 163 -2.16 7.83 4.88
CA PHE A 163 -2.66 8.21 3.55
C PHE A 163 -3.43 9.53 3.57
N SER A 164 -4.32 9.73 4.54
CA SER A 164 -5.10 10.97 4.66
C SER A 164 -4.23 12.19 4.99
N THR A 165 -3.04 11.98 5.58
CA THR A 165 -2.07 13.04 5.85
C THR A 165 -1.30 13.41 4.59
N ILE A 166 -0.94 12.42 3.77
CA ILE A 166 -0.19 12.61 2.51
C ILE A 166 -1.09 13.16 1.40
N SER A 167 -2.34 12.68 1.30
CA SER A 167 -3.28 13.02 0.22
C SER A 167 -4.64 13.47 0.77
N PRO A 168 -4.71 14.64 1.43
CA PRO A 168 -5.88 15.11 2.17
C PRO A 168 -7.12 15.38 1.31
N LEU A 169 -6.98 15.52 -0.01
CA LEU A 169 -8.12 15.73 -0.92
C LEU A 169 -8.71 14.41 -1.46
N SER A 170 -8.07 13.28 -1.16
CA SER A 170 -8.55 11.96 -1.58
C SER A 170 -9.76 11.54 -0.76
N SER A 171 -10.73 10.88 -1.40
CA SER A 171 -11.85 10.29 -0.68
C SER A 171 -11.40 9.06 0.11
N THR A 172 -12.01 8.80 1.26
CA THR A 172 -11.66 7.65 2.11
C THR A 172 -12.88 6.80 2.46
N GLY A 173 -12.65 5.50 2.67
CA GLY A 173 -13.67 4.56 3.09
C GLY A 173 -13.10 3.44 3.96
N VAL A 174 -13.99 2.68 4.59
CA VAL A 174 -13.64 1.56 5.46
C VAL A 174 -14.50 0.35 5.10
N VAL A 175 -13.90 -0.83 5.08
CA VAL A 175 -14.58 -2.12 4.89
C VAL A 175 -14.18 -3.05 6.02
N SER A 176 -15.13 -3.72 6.64
CA SER A 176 -14.90 -4.74 7.64
C SER A 176 -15.43 -6.09 7.19
N VAL A 177 -14.71 -7.13 7.58
CA VAL A 177 -15.06 -8.52 7.29
C VAL A 177 -15.41 -9.17 8.62
N ALA A 178 -16.68 -9.51 8.80
CA ALA A 178 -17.13 -10.30 9.93
C ALA A 178 -17.22 -11.76 9.51
N VAL A 179 -16.44 -12.61 10.17
CA VAL A 179 -16.61 -14.06 10.07
C VAL A 179 -17.75 -14.41 11.01
N LYS A 180 -18.89 -14.85 10.47
CA LYS A 180 -19.96 -15.43 11.30
C LYS A 180 -19.38 -16.67 11.98
N GLY A 181 -19.24 -16.60 13.29
CA GLY A 181 -18.86 -17.76 14.10
C GLY A 181 -19.85 -18.87 13.82
N ALA A 182 -19.33 -20.07 13.57
CA ALA A 182 -20.12 -21.28 13.41
C ALA A 182 -21.13 -21.36 14.56
N ASP A 183 -22.40 -21.12 14.27
CA ASP A 183 -23.45 -21.68 15.06
C ASP A 183 -23.27 -23.21 14.96
N ASN A 184 -23.07 -23.86 16.10
CA ASN A 184 -22.70 -25.28 16.26
C ASN A 184 -23.66 -26.30 15.61
N ASN A 185 -24.61 -25.88 14.77
CA ASN A 185 -25.70 -26.69 14.23
C ASN A 185 -25.75 -26.77 12.69
N SER A 186 -24.82 -26.20 11.93
CA SER A 186 -24.83 -26.35 10.46
C SER A 186 -23.53 -26.95 9.93
N ILE A 187 -23.50 -28.27 9.82
CA ILE A 187 -22.36 -29.08 9.34
C ILE A 187 -22.04 -28.83 7.85
N ASN A 188 -22.83 -28.06 7.10
CA ASN A 188 -22.68 -27.94 5.64
C ASN A 188 -22.77 -26.52 5.06
N ASN A 189 -22.74 -25.45 5.87
CA ASN A 189 -22.82 -24.10 5.31
C ASN A 189 -21.42 -23.49 5.16
N VAL A 190 -20.97 -23.36 3.91
CA VAL A 190 -19.85 -22.49 3.55
C VAL A 190 -20.26 -21.07 3.98
N CYS A 191 -19.80 -20.64 5.16
CA CYS A 191 -20.10 -19.29 5.65
C CYS A 191 -19.46 -18.27 4.71
N SER A 192 -20.29 -17.63 3.88
CA SER A 192 -19.88 -16.45 3.14
C SER A 192 -19.51 -15.35 4.14
N PRO A 193 -18.34 -14.69 4.01
CA PRO A 193 -17.94 -13.61 4.89
C PRO A 193 -18.98 -12.48 4.83
N ASP A 194 -19.36 -11.94 6.00
CA ASP A 194 -20.29 -10.81 6.08
C ASP A 194 -19.48 -9.52 5.94
N ILE A 195 -19.81 -8.70 4.94
CA ILE A 195 -19.04 -7.50 4.59
C ILE A 195 -19.84 -6.26 4.92
N HIS A 196 -19.31 -5.46 5.85
CA HIS A 196 -19.83 -4.12 6.15
C HIS A 196 -18.90 -3.08 5.55
N ALA A 197 -19.44 -2.12 4.80
CA ALA A 197 -18.62 -1.13 4.13
C ALA A 197 -19.25 0.25 4.19
N GLN A 198 -18.45 1.23 4.61
CA GLN A 198 -18.75 2.64 4.50
C GLN A 198 -17.79 3.24 3.46
N LEU A 199 -18.25 3.27 2.22
CA LEU A 199 -17.46 3.74 1.07
C LEU A 199 -18.08 5.00 0.47
N PRO A 200 -17.27 5.96 0.02
CA PRO A 200 -17.75 7.05 -0.81
C PRO A 200 -18.17 6.52 -2.18
N LEU A 201 -18.87 7.34 -2.96
CA LEU A 201 -19.12 7.01 -4.37
C LEU A 201 -17.79 7.03 -5.13
N VAL A 202 -17.33 5.87 -5.59
CA VAL A 202 -16.11 5.75 -6.39
C VAL A 202 -16.46 5.91 -7.86
N SER A 203 -15.97 6.98 -8.48
CA SER A 203 -16.21 7.26 -9.88
C SER A 203 -15.42 6.30 -10.79
N SER A 204 -15.87 6.17 -12.03
CA SER A 204 -15.16 5.40 -13.06
C SER A 204 -13.84 6.04 -13.53
N ARG A 205 -13.34 7.08 -12.86
CA ARG A 205 -12.01 7.65 -13.11
C ARG A 205 -11.09 7.42 -11.93
N GLN A 206 -11.61 7.13 -10.74
CA GLN A 206 -10.82 6.95 -9.54
C GLN A 206 -10.08 5.60 -9.52
N VAL A 207 -8.90 5.60 -8.90
CA VAL A 207 -8.19 4.40 -8.46
C VAL A 207 -8.46 4.18 -6.98
N VAL A 208 -8.43 2.92 -6.55
CA VAL A 208 -8.65 2.53 -5.16
C VAL A 208 -7.36 1.95 -4.61
N LEU A 209 -6.87 2.51 -3.50
CA LEU A 209 -5.83 1.89 -2.68
C LEU A 209 -6.53 1.10 -1.56
N LEU A 210 -6.48 -0.24 -1.63
CA LEU A 210 -6.97 -1.11 -0.56
C LEU A 210 -5.84 -1.32 0.45
N LEU A 211 -6.03 -0.84 1.68
CA LEU A 211 -5.00 -0.71 2.69
C LEU A 211 -5.19 -1.75 3.80
N ASP A 212 -4.15 -2.53 4.06
CA ASP A 212 -4.10 -3.51 5.15
C ASP A 212 -2.65 -3.71 5.61
N TYR A 213 -2.31 -3.65 6.91
CA TYR A 213 -0.91 -3.85 7.31
C TYR A 213 -0.42 -5.30 7.11
N GLN A 214 -1.30 -6.31 7.04
CA GLN A 214 -0.86 -7.71 6.96
C GLN A 214 -1.73 -8.58 6.04
N CYS A 215 -1.10 -9.33 5.15
CA CYS A 215 -1.75 -10.35 4.32
C CYS A 215 -1.18 -11.75 4.59
N THR A 216 -1.86 -12.56 5.43
CA THR A 216 -1.44 -13.93 5.76
C THR A 216 -1.96 -14.94 4.74
N THR A 217 -3.24 -15.30 4.79
CA THR A 217 -3.86 -16.26 3.87
C THR A 217 -4.44 -15.59 2.62
N GLY A 218 -4.63 -14.28 2.66
CA GLY A 218 -5.28 -13.51 1.60
C GLY A 218 -6.81 -13.65 1.56
N ASN A 219 -7.43 -14.48 2.40
CA ASN A 219 -8.88 -14.73 2.36
C ASN A 219 -9.72 -13.48 2.62
N GLU A 220 -9.34 -12.69 3.64
CA GLU A 220 -10.01 -11.41 3.94
C GLU A 220 -9.87 -10.42 2.77
N ALA A 221 -8.67 -10.31 2.20
CA ALA A 221 -8.41 -9.45 1.05
C ALA A 221 -9.23 -9.91 -0.18
N CYS A 222 -9.31 -11.22 -0.44
CA CYS A 222 -10.14 -11.78 -1.51
C CYS A 222 -11.63 -11.45 -1.32
N ALA A 223 -12.15 -11.57 -0.10
CA ALA A 223 -13.54 -11.25 0.21
C ALA A 223 -13.85 -9.77 -0.06
N VAL A 224 -12.98 -8.86 0.41
CA VAL A 224 -13.14 -7.42 0.18
C VAL A 224 -12.99 -7.08 -1.30
N LEU A 225 -12.00 -7.66 -2.00
CA LEU A 225 -11.83 -7.45 -3.44
C LEU A 225 -13.04 -7.95 -4.23
N HIS A 226 -13.61 -9.10 -3.85
CA HIS A 226 -14.83 -9.61 -4.49
C HIS A 226 -15.98 -8.62 -4.36
N TYR A 227 -16.17 -8.06 -3.17
CA TYR A 227 -17.15 -7.01 -2.91
C TYR A 227 -16.90 -5.74 -3.73
N LEU A 228 -15.68 -5.23 -3.74
CA LEU A 228 -15.34 -4.02 -4.50
C LEU A 228 -15.57 -4.22 -6.01
N VAL A 229 -15.22 -5.39 -6.54
CA VAL A 229 -15.32 -5.68 -7.97
C VAL A 229 -16.76 -5.96 -8.40
N HIS A 230 -17.47 -6.84 -7.70
CA HIS A 230 -18.77 -7.34 -8.14
C HIS A 230 -19.93 -6.53 -7.57
N GLU A 231 -19.88 -6.17 -6.29
CA GLU A 231 -20.98 -5.45 -5.60
C GLU A 231 -20.86 -3.92 -5.77
N ARG A 232 -19.63 -3.40 -5.88
CA ARG A 232 -19.37 -1.96 -6.14
C ARG A 232 -19.00 -1.64 -7.58
N ASN A 233 -18.91 -2.65 -8.44
CA ASN A 233 -18.60 -2.50 -9.87
C ASN A 233 -17.29 -1.71 -10.13
N ILE A 234 -16.29 -1.89 -9.27
CA ILE A 234 -14.98 -1.24 -9.41
C ILE A 234 -14.07 -2.19 -10.19
N SER A 235 -13.55 -1.73 -11.32
CA SER A 235 -12.60 -2.53 -12.12
C SER A 235 -11.39 -2.97 -11.30
N ALA A 236 -11.11 -4.28 -11.29
CA ALA A 236 -9.94 -4.85 -10.62
C ALA A 236 -8.60 -4.30 -11.14
N LYS A 237 -8.55 -3.71 -12.35
CA LYS A 237 -7.36 -3.03 -12.88
C LYS A 237 -7.08 -1.68 -12.19
N ARG A 238 -8.04 -1.15 -11.44
CA ARG A 238 -7.95 0.13 -10.73
C ARG A 238 -7.80 -0.01 -9.23
N ILE A 239 -7.76 -1.25 -8.73
CA ILE A 239 -7.52 -1.54 -7.33
C ILE A 239 -6.05 -1.92 -7.16
N TYR A 240 -5.41 -1.21 -6.23
CA TYR A 240 -4.05 -1.44 -5.78
C TYR A 240 -4.12 -1.94 -4.35
N PHE A 241 -3.71 -3.18 -4.12
CA PHE A 241 -3.64 -3.73 -2.79
C PHE A 241 -2.30 -3.34 -2.16
N VAL A 242 -2.35 -2.60 -1.06
CA VAL A 242 -1.19 -2.02 -0.38
C VAL A 242 -1.06 -2.64 1.00
N THR A 243 0.04 -3.35 1.22
CA THR A 243 0.28 -4.04 2.50
C THR A 243 1.69 -3.87 3.03
N VAL A 244 1.84 -3.89 4.36
CA VAL A 244 3.17 -3.79 4.99
C VAL A 244 3.87 -5.14 4.89
N ILE A 245 3.23 -6.20 5.38
CA ILE A 245 3.84 -7.54 5.38
C ILE A 245 2.86 -8.53 4.77
N SER A 246 3.37 -9.43 3.94
CA SER A 246 2.56 -10.45 3.31
C SER A 246 3.28 -11.77 3.24
N SER A 247 2.54 -12.87 3.38
CA SER A 247 3.04 -14.20 3.06
C SER A 247 3.00 -14.42 1.55
N PHE A 248 3.85 -15.31 1.06
CA PHE A 248 3.81 -15.72 -0.35
C PHE A 248 2.46 -16.39 -0.69
N GLU A 249 1.96 -17.24 0.21
CA GLU A 249 0.69 -17.94 0.05
C GLU A 249 -0.48 -16.96 -0.10
N GLY A 250 -0.53 -15.93 0.76
CA GLY A 250 -1.59 -14.93 0.77
C GLY A 250 -1.61 -14.10 -0.50
N LEU A 251 -0.45 -13.62 -0.96
CA LEU A 251 -0.34 -12.90 -2.23
C LEU A 251 -0.77 -13.76 -3.41
N ARG A 252 -0.32 -15.02 -3.41
CA ARG A 252 -0.66 -15.99 -4.45
C ARG A 252 -2.17 -16.26 -4.50
N ASN A 253 -2.81 -16.38 -3.33
CA ASN A 253 -4.26 -16.57 -3.22
C ASN A 253 -5.03 -15.35 -3.78
N VAL A 254 -4.62 -14.13 -3.41
CA VAL A 254 -5.21 -12.89 -3.95
C VAL A 254 -5.04 -12.81 -5.46
N PHE A 255 -3.85 -13.13 -5.97
CA PHE A 255 -3.58 -13.11 -7.41
C PHE A 255 -4.40 -14.15 -8.17
N TRP A 256 -4.59 -15.35 -7.61
CA TRP A 256 -5.40 -16.39 -8.25
C TRP A 256 -6.85 -15.98 -8.46
N HIS A 257 -7.42 -15.26 -7.49
CA HIS A 257 -8.79 -14.77 -7.56
C HIS A 257 -8.92 -13.48 -8.38
N PHE A 258 -7.86 -12.66 -8.43
CA PHE A 258 -7.86 -11.37 -9.11
C PHE A 258 -6.60 -11.18 -9.98
N PRO A 259 -6.40 -12.00 -11.02
CA PRO A 259 -5.23 -11.88 -11.88
C PRO A 259 -5.23 -10.49 -12.51
N GLY A 260 -4.09 -9.80 -12.44
CA GLY A 260 -3.88 -8.54 -13.15
C GLY A 260 -4.23 -8.73 -14.62
N GLY A 261 -5.33 -8.13 -15.07
CA GLY A 261 -5.70 -8.26 -16.47
C GLY A 261 -4.61 -7.68 -17.36
N SER A 262 -4.09 -8.52 -18.25
CA SER A 262 -3.18 -8.18 -19.35
C SER A 262 -3.60 -6.93 -20.12
#